data_AF-A0A368XS35-F1
#
_entry.id   AF-A0A368XS35-F1
#
_cell.length_a   1.000
_cell.length_b   1.000
_cell.length_c   1.000
_cell.angle_alpha   90.00
_cell.angle_beta   90.00
_cell.angle_gamma   90.00
#
_symmetry.space_group_name_H-M   'P 1'
#
loop_
_entity.id
_entity.type
_entity.pdbx_description
1 polymer ?
#
loop_
_entity_poly.entity_id
_entity_poly.type
_entity_poly.pdbx_seq_one_letter_code
_entity_poly.pdbx_strand_id
1 'polypeptide(L)'
;MPFDFDAAVQAPFRMQPGLRRLAPGAVQLSPVRPGSAHWRAKLAVLSAHAPQALCATPGFDATPALQALCRHAAAEHPAAWTWDGARAQAPALGLAVAGDAVHPLRSAADAAALACLQALPPGWRLAGLLSLAFAEDFAVLDAASTTIPWLAVALPSHWAPELKVGRPFAAVHAPVADNALLLRAAQGLARLVSGPEHWERFVWTVSPHGALAAHPAHLPPGGWQGLPLDAAWWRTERQTFIPVPGVAQAVFTILVEVQPLALAIGTSARAARLHAAIASMGAEVLAYRGLAGVHGRLLDWLAARC
;
A
#
# COMPACT_ATOMS: atom_id res chain seq x y z
N MET A 1 1.59 12.54 -9.88
CA MET A 1 1.58 11.35 -9.02
C MET A 1 1.42 11.80 -7.59
N PRO A 2 0.61 11.11 -6.78
CA PRO A 2 0.43 11.40 -5.36
C PRO A 2 1.72 11.29 -4.54
N PHE A 3 2.78 10.65 -5.05
CA PHE A 3 4.11 10.63 -4.42
C PHE A 3 4.85 11.98 -4.50
N ASP A 4 5.27 12.49 -3.35
CA ASP A 4 6.09 13.70 -3.21
C ASP A 4 7.59 13.33 -3.19
N PHE A 5 8.25 13.41 -4.35
CA PHE A 5 9.65 13.03 -4.51
C PHE A 5 10.59 13.87 -3.64
N ASP A 6 10.34 15.18 -3.55
CA ASP A 6 11.25 16.09 -2.86
C ASP A 6 11.17 15.94 -1.35
N ALA A 7 9.98 15.63 -0.82
CA ALA A 7 9.81 15.30 0.60
C ALA A 7 10.38 13.92 0.94
N ALA A 8 10.21 12.92 0.05
CA ALA A 8 10.52 11.52 0.35
C ALA A 8 11.98 11.11 0.11
N VAL A 9 12.64 11.71 -0.90
CA VAL A 9 14.01 11.35 -1.30
C VAL A 9 14.98 12.32 -0.64
N GLN A 10 15.48 11.96 0.54
CA GLN A 10 16.39 12.79 1.34
C GLN A 10 17.78 12.15 1.48
N ALA A 11 18.80 13.00 1.61
CA ALA A 11 20.18 12.62 1.87
C ALA A 11 20.71 13.41 3.10
N PRO A 12 21.37 12.76 4.08
CA PRO A 12 21.56 11.32 4.19
C PRO A 12 20.23 10.59 4.37
N PHE A 13 20.14 9.40 3.78
CA PHE A 13 18.96 8.57 3.83
C PHE A 13 18.73 8.05 5.25
N ARG A 14 17.48 8.16 5.73
CA ARG A 14 17.08 7.68 7.05
C ARG A 14 15.82 6.84 6.95
N MET A 15 15.84 5.69 7.61
CA MET A 15 14.64 4.88 7.83
C MET A 15 13.84 5.49 8.99
N GLN A 16 13.02 6.50 8.68
CA GLN A 16 12.21 7.22 9.67
C GLN A 16 10.72 7.10 9.35
N PRO A 17 9.82 7.33 10.33
CA PRO A 17 8.37 7.33 10.10
C PRO A 17 7.95 8.30 8.99
N GLY A 18 8.57 9.49 8.92
CA GLY A 18 8.34 10.46 7.85
C GLY A 18 6.90 10.93 7.75
N LEU A 19 6.19 10.98 8.88
CA LEU A 19 4.78 11.36 8.93
C LEU A 19 4.62 12.86 8.68
N ARG A 20 3.75 13.19 7.73
CA ARG A 20 3.24 14.54 7.46
C ARG A 20 1.75 14.56 7.76
N ARG A 21 1.28 15.58 8.47
CA ARG A 21 -0.16 15.78 8.67
C ARG A 21 -0.80 16.16 7.35
N LEU A 22 -1.89 15.51 7.00
CA LEU A 22 -2.69 15.85 5.83
C LEU A 22 -3.48 17.14 6.09
N ALA A 23 -3.58 17.99 5.07
CA ALA A 23 -4.47 19.14 5.12
C ALA A 23 -5.94 18.66 5.16
N PRO A 24 -6.85 19.38 5.83
CA PRO A 24 -8.28 19.06 5.78
C PRO A 24 -8.77 18.97 4.33
N GLY A 25 -9.49 17.89 4.01
CA GLY A 25 -10.01 17.62 2.65
C GLY A 25 -8.98 17.08 1.66
N ALA A 26 -7.74 16.80 2.07
CA ALA A 26 -6.77 16.15 1.21
C ALA A 26 -7.21 14.71 0.89
N VAL A 27 -7.17 14.36 -0.39
CA VAL A 27 -7.63 13.06 -0.89
C VAL A 27 -6.71 11.93 -0.44
N GLN A 28 -7.28 10.84 0.08
CA GLN A 28 -6.57 9.64 0.56
C GLN A 28 -6.84 8.38 -0.26
N LEU A 29 -7.99 8.28 -0.93
CA LEU A 29 -8.32 7.15 -1.79
C LEU A 29 -8.30 7.55 -3.27
N SER A 30 -8.07 6.58 -4.13
CA SER A 30 -7.99 6.79 -5.58
C SER A 30 -8.93 5.83 -6.28
N PRO A 31 -10.12 6.27 -6.72
CA PRO A 31 -11.05 5.42 -7.45
C PRO A 31 -10.40 4.81 -8.70
N VAL A 32 -10.51 3.50 -8.87
CA VAL A 32 -10.02 2.81 -10.06
C VAL A 32 -11.16 2.52 -11.03
N ARG A 33 -10.85 2.64 -12.31
CA ARG A 33 -11.76 2.20 -13.37
C ARG A 33 -11.54 0.70 -13.65
N PRO A 34 -12.60 -0.07 -13.93
CA PRO A 34 -12.46 -1.41 -14.48
C PRO A 34 -11.53 -1.40 -15.70
N GLY A 35 -10.64 -2.39 -15.78
CA GLY A 35 -9.61 -2.43 -16.82
C GLY A 35 -8.42 -1.47 -16.64
N SER A 36 -8.32 -0.72 -15.54
CA SER A 36 -7.05 -0.05 -15.18
C SER A 36 -5.98 -1.05 -14.74
N ALA A 37 -4.71 -0.61 -14.68
CA ALA A 37 -3.60 -1.47 -14.26
C ALA A 37 -3.78 -1.99 -12.82
N HIS A 38 -4.11 -1.09 -11.87
CA HIS A 38 -4.42 -1.46 -10.48
C HIS A 38 -5.60 -2.41 -10.39
N TRP A 39 -6.70 -2.13 -11.10
CA TRP A 39 -7.86 -3.00 -11.09
C TRP A 39 -7.54 -4.41 -11.59
N ARG A 40 -6.86 -4.54 -12.73
CA ARG A 40 -6.47 -5.86 -13.28
C ARG A 40 -5.55 -6.62 -12.32
N ALA A 41 -4.56 -5.94 -11.75
CA ALA A 41 -3.62 -6.56 -10.82
C ALA A 41 -4.33 -7.06 -9.55
N LYS A 42 -5.22 -6.24 -8.96
CA LYS A 42 -5.98 -6.63 -7.77
C LYS A 42 -6.97 -7.73 -8.06
N LEU A 43 -7.70 -7.67 -9.18
CA LEU A 43 -8.62 -8.72 -9.59
C LEU A 43 -7.88 -10.05 -9.76
N ALA A 44 -6.72 -10.05 -10.42
CA ALA A 44 -5.92 -11.26 -10.60
C ALA A 44 -5.48 -11.85 -9.25
N VAL A 45 -4.96 -11.03 -8.35
CA VAL A 45 -4.51 -11.49 -7.02
C VAL A 45 -5.68 -11.97 -6.16
N LEU A 46 -6.80 -11.24 -6.10
CA LEU A 46 -7.96 -11.67 -5.33
C LEU A 46 -8.62 -12.93 -5.91
N SER A 47 -8.53 -13.15 -7.22
CA SER A 47 -9.09 -14.36 -7.84
C SER A 47 -8.21 -15.60 -7.64
N ALA A 48 -6.88 -15.45 -7.68
CA ALA A 48 -5.95 -16.59 -7.65
C ALA A 48 -5.27 -16.81 -6.28
N HIS A 49 -5.13 -15.76 -5.48
CA HIS A 49 -4.28 -15.73 -4.29
C HIS A 49 -4.93 -15.00 -3.11
N ALA A 50 -6.27 -14.98 -3.02
CA ALA A 50 -6.99 -14.33 -1.92
C ALA A 50 -6.45 -14.68 -0.51
N PRO A 51 -6.11 -15.93 -0.16
CA PRO A 51 -5.59 -16.24 1.18
C PRO A 51 -4.25 -15.56 1.53
N GLN A 52 -3.48 -15.12 0.54
CA GLN A 52 -2.22 -14.38 0.74
C GLN A 52 -2.43 -12.86 0.76
N ALA A 53 -3.55 -12.37 0.22
CA ALA A 53 -3.87 -10.95 0.20
C ALA A 53 -4.81 -10.53 1.33
N LEU A 54 -5.68 -11.44 1.78
CA LEU A 54 -6.75 -11.21 2.74
C LEU A 54 -6.45 -12.01 4.01
N CYS A 55 -5.83 -11.34 4.99
CA CYS A 55 -5.33 -11.98 6.19
C CYS A 55 -5.88 -11.29 7.43
N ALA A 56 -6.33 -12.06 8.42
CA ALA A 56 -6.76 -11.54 9.71
C ALA A 56 -6.28 -12.45 10.85
N THR A 57 -5.96 -11.84 12.00
CA THR A 57 -5.80 -12.57 13.25
C THR A 57 -7.14 -13.24 13.60
N PRO A 58 -7.16 -14.54 13.96
CA PRO A 58 -8.38 -15.21 14.36
C PRO A 58 -9.15 -14.45 15.46
N GLY A 59 -10.45 -14.23 15.24
CA GLY A 59 -11.32 -13.54 16.20
C GLY A 59 -11.23 -12.00 16.20
N PHE A 60 -10.38 -11.39 15.36
CA PHE A 60 -10.36 -9.93 15.24
C PHE A 60 -11.61 -9.40 14.52
N ASP A 61 -12.30 -8.45 15.14
CA ASP A 61 -13.44 -7.74 14.53
C ASP A 61 -12.97 -6.50 13.75
N ALA A 62 -12.98 -6.59 12.43
CA ALA A 62 -12.63 -5.48 11.53
C ALA A 62 -13.81 -4.54 11.23
N THR A 63 -15.00 -4.80 11.78
CA THR A 63 -16.24 -4.06 11.45
C THR A 63 -16.10 -2.55 11.67
N PRO A 64 -15.59 -2.04 12.82
CA PRO A 64 -15.45 -0.60 13.02
C PRO A 64 -14.55 0.06 11.98
N ALA A 65 -13.44 -0.59 11.63
CA ALA A 65 -12.48 -0.11 10.65
C ALA A 65 -13.07 -0.10 9.22
N LEU A 66 -13.76 -1.17 8.82
CA LEU A 66 -14.43 -1.25 7.51
C LEU A 66 -15.55 -0.21 7.39
N GLN A 67 -16.33 0.03 8.44
CA GLN A 67 -17.36 1.06 8.46
C GLN A 67 -16.78 2.48 8.40
N ALA A 68 -15.65 2.72 9.07
CA ALA A 68 -14.93 4.00 8.97
C ALA A 68 -14.41 4.23 7.54
N LEU A 69 -13.80 3.20 6.94
CA LEU A 69 -13.31 3.25 5.56
C LEU A 69 -14.46 3.47 4.56
N CYS A 70 -15.58 2.77 4.69
CA CYS A 70 -16.74 2.94 3.80
C CYS A 70 -17.34 4.35 3.89
N ARG A 71 -17.46 4.91 5.11
CA ARG A 71 -17.92 6.29 5.31
C ARG A 71 -16.95 7.30 4.70
N HIS A 72 -15.65 7.11 4.92
CA HIS A 72 -14.62 7.97 4.35
C HIS A 72 -14.66 7.94 2.82
N ALA A 73 -14.68 6.75 2.22
CA ALA A 73 -14.78 6.56 0.78
C ALA A 73 -16.05 7.20 0.17
N ALA A 74 -17.20 7.06 0.83
CA ALA A 74 -18.45 7.66 0.37
C ALA A 74 -18.44 9.20 0.45
N ALA A 75 -17.83 9.75 1.49
CA ALA A 75 -17.71 11.20 1.66
C ALA A 75 -16.71 11.80 0.67
N GLU A 76 -15.58 11.14 0.46
CA GLU A 76 -14.50 11.60 -0.42
C GLU A 76 -14.83 11.43 -1.91
N HIS A 77 -15.49 10.31 -2.26
CA HIS A 77 -15.78 9.92 -3.65
C HIS A 77 -17.22 9.42 -3.84
N PRO A 78 -18.24 10.27 -3.66
CA PRO A 78 -19.66 9.86 -3.75
C PRO A 78 -20.06 9.32 -5.13
N ALA A 79 -19.34 9.67 -6.19
CA ALA A 79 -19.55 9.14 -7.54
C ALA A 79 -18.97 7.72 -7.74
N ALA A 80 -17.95 7.35 -6.97
CA ALA A 80 -17.26 6.06 -7.08
C ALA A 80 -17.73 5.06 -6.01
N TRP A 81 -18.22 5.56 -4.87
CA TRP A 81 -18.61 4.75 -3.74
C TRP A 81 -19.79 5.36 -2.98
N THR A 82 -20.77 4.54 -2.61
CA THR A 82 -21.83 4.94 -1.68
C THR A 82 -21.96 3.95 -0.53
N TRP A 83 -22.29 4.44 0.66
CA TRP A 83 -22.47 3.64 1.86
C TRP A 83 -23.63 4.19 2.69
N ASP A 84 -24.60 3.34 3.04
CA ASP A 84 -25.78 3.72 3.84
C ASP A 84 -25.74 3.22 5.30
N GLY A 85 -24.64 2.58 5.70
CA GLY A 85 -24.49 1.94 7.02
C GLY A 85 -24.64 0.42 7.00
N ALA A 86 -25.20 -0.16 5.92
CA ALA A 86 -25.36 -1.60 5.76
C ALA A 86 -24.95 -2.11 4.37
N ARG A 87 -25.12 -1.29 3.33
CA ARG A 87 -24.87 -1.60 1.93
C ARG A 87 -23.85 -0.66 1.33
N ALA A 88 -22.79 -1.24 0.79
CA ALA A 88 -21.80 -0.59 -0.03
C ALA A 88 -22.14 -0.75 -1.51
N GLN A 89 -21.90 0.28 -2.30
CA GLN A 89 -22.10 0.24 -3.76
C GLN A 89 -20.88 0.84 -4.46
N ALA A 90 -20.39 0.15 -5.48
CA ALA A 90 -19.36 0.63 -6.40
C ALA A 90 -19.97 0.76 -7.80
N PRO A 91 -20.51 1.95 -8.17
CA PRO A 91 -21.24 2.13 -9.43
C PRO A 91 -20.43 1.78 -10.67
N ALA A 92 -19.12 2.07 -10.67
CA ALA A 92 -18.23 1.75 -11.79
C ALA A 92 -18.09 0.25 -12.05
N LEU A 93 -18.26 -0.59 -11.03
CA LEU A 93 -18.27 -2.05 -11.16
C LEU A 93 -19.69 -2.60 -11.42
N GLY A 94 -20.72 -1.79 -11.21
CA GLY A 94 -22.10 -2.25 -11.22
C GLY A 94 -22.37 -3.27 -10.10
N LEU A 95 -21.72 -3.14 -8.94
CA LEU A 95 -21.78 -4.11 -7.84
C LEU A 95 -22.04 -3.45 -6.49
N ALA A 96 -22.72 -4.18 -5.62
CA ALA A 96 -22.96 -3.82 -4.23
C ALA A 96 -22.68 -5.00 -3.31
N VAL A 97 -22.33 -4.69 -2.07
CA VAL A 97 -22.21 -5.67 -0.98
C VAL A 97 -23.06 -5.23 0.18
N ALA A 98 -23.92 -6.12 0.68
CA ALA A 98 -24.73 -5.92 1.88
C ALA A 98 -24.59 -7.16 2.77
N GLY A 99 -24.04 -6.97 3.97
CA GLY A 99 -23.51 -8.09 4.75
C GLY A 99 -22.51 -8.90 3.92
N ASP A 100 -22.78 -10.19 3.75
CA ASP A 100 -21.98 -11.07 2.89
C ASP A 100 -22.58 -11.27 1.49
N ALA A 101 -23.71 -10.67 1.14
CA ALA A 101 -24.27 -10.85 -0.19
C ALA A 101 -23.66 -9.86 -1.20
N VAL A 102 -23.28 -10.37 -2.38
CA VAL A 102 -22.84 -9.56 -3.53
C VAL A 102 -24.02 -9.42 -4.49
N HIS A 103 -24.41 -8.18 -4.82
CA HIS A 103 -25.56 -7.87 -5.64
C HIS A 103 -25.16 -7.05 -6.87
N PRO A 104 -25.62 -7.42 -8.08
CA PRO A 104 -25.48 -6.56 -9.25
C PRO A 104 -26.34 -5.30 -9.12
N LEU A 105 -25.78 -4.15 -9.51
CA LEU A 105 -26.45 -2.88 -9.67
C LEU A 105 -26.76 -2.70 -11.17
N ARG A 106 -27.91 -3.22 -11.64
CA ARG A 106 -28.40 -3.20 -13.04
C ARG A 106 -27.82 -4.30 -13.95
N SER A 107 -28.17 -4.28 -15.24
CA SER A 107 -27.85 -5.29 -16.26
C SER A 107 -26.40 -5.31 -16.77
N ALA A 108 -25.50 -4.46 -16.23
CA ALA A 108 -24.12 -4.33 -16.68
C ALA A 108 -23.12 -4.41 -15.51
N ALA A 109 -23.29 -5.41 -14.64
CA ALA A 109 -22.29 -5.73 -13.62
C ALA A 109 -21.02 -6.28 -14.28
N ASP A 110 -19.85 -5.90 -13.76
CA ASP A 110 -18.59 -6.50 -14.19
C ASP A 110 -18.56 -7.98 -13.77
N ALA A 111 -18.63 -8.88 -14.74
CA ALA A 111 -18.78 -10.31 -14.51
C ALA A 111 -17.55 -10.91 -13.80
N ALA A 112 -16.35 -10.41 -14.08
CA ALA A 112 -15.13 -10.93 -13.48
C ALA A 112 -15.01 -10.49 -12.01
N ALA A 113 -15.32 -9.23 -11.72
CA ALA A 113 -15.42 -8.75 -10.34
C ALA A 113 -16.53 -9.46 -9.56
N LEU A 114 -17.70 -9.69 -10.17
CA LEU A 114 -18.79 -10.44 -9.53
C LEU A 114 -18.34 -11.85 -9.13
N ALA A 115 -17.76 -12.59 -10.07
CA ALA A 115 -17.28 -13.95 -9.83
C ALA A 115 -16.19 -13.99 -8.75
N CYS A 116 -15.24 -13.05 -8.83
CA CYS A 116 -14.19 -12.89 -7.82
C CYS A 116 -14.78 -12.68 -6.43
N LEU A 117 -15.67 -11.69 -6.25
CA LEU A 117 -16.27 -11.38 -4.95
C LEU A 117 -17.14 -12.51 -4.41
N GLN A 118 -17.89 -13.20 -5.26
CA GLN A 118 -18.69 -14.36 -4.84
C GLN A 118 -17.82 -15.53 -4.35
N ALA A 119 -16.64 -15.71 -4.96
CA ALA A 119 -15.68 -16.73 -4.57
C ALA A 119 -14.91 -16.39 -3.28
N LEU A 120 -14.87 -15.11 -2.88
CA LEU A 120 -14.23 -14.73 -1.61
C LEU A 120 -14.97 -15.34 -0.41
N PRO A 121 -14.24 -15.72 0.66
CA PRO A 121 -14.87 -16.20 1.89
C PRO A 121 -15.84 -15.18 2.49
N PRO A 122 -16.86 -15.63 3.24
CA PRO A 122 -17.67 -14.75 4.06
C PRO A 122 -16.80 -13.86 4.96
N GLY A 123 -17.25 -12.63 5.21
CA GLY A 123 -16.53 -11.58 5.92
C GLY A 123 -15.59 -10.74 5.05
N TRP A 124 -15.18 -11.23 3.87
CA TRP A 124 -14.19 -10.54 3.02
C TRP A 124 -14.77 -9.81 1.82
N ARG A 125 -16.06 -10.00 1.52
CA ARG A 125 -16.68 -9.50 0.28
C ARG A 125 -16.72 -7.97 0.22
N LEU A 126 -16.95 -7.31 1.35
CA LEU A 126 -16.90 -5.84 1.45
C LEU A 126 -15.48 -5.32 1.21
N ALA A 127 -14.48 -5.94 1.84
CA ALA A 127 -13.08 -5.60 1.64
C ALA A 127 -12.61 -5.86 0.20
N GLY A 128 -13.05 -6.96 -0.42
CA GLY A 128 -12.82 -7.24 -1.82
C GLY A 128 -13.43 -6.17 -2.72
N LEU A 129 -14.65 -5.73 -2.44
CA LEU A 129 -15.31 -4.67 -3.21
C LEU A 129 -14.55 -3.34 -3.07
N LEU A 130 -14.11 -2.97 -1.86
CA LEU A 130 -13.25 -1.80 -1.63
C LEU A 130 -11.93 -1.91 -2.40
N SER A 131 -11.26 -3.07 -2.34
CA SER A 131 -10.02 -3.32 -3.05
C SER A 131 -10.18 -3.20 -4.57
N LEU A 132 -11.32 -3.62 -5.14
CA LEU A 132 -11.58 -3.47 -6.57
C LEU A 132 -12.09 -2.07 -6.96
N ALA A 133 -12.60 -1.27 -6.01
CA ALA A 133 -13.08 0.08 -6.25
C ALA A 133 -11.98 1.15 -6.12
N PHE A 134 -10.94 0.89 -5.34
CA PHE A 134 -9.86 1.84 -5.05
C PHE A 134 -8.47 1.26 -5.33
N ALA A 135 -7.50 2.11 -5.65
CA ALA A 135 -6.13 1.70 -5.96
C ALA A 135 -5.35 1.26 -4.71
N GLU A 136 -5.71 1.80 -3.55
CA GLU A 136 -5.07 1.55 -2.26
C GLU A 136 -5.35 0.16 -1.72
N ASP A 137 -4.33 -0.49 -1.18
CA ASP A 137 -4.51 -1.63 -0.27
C ASP A 137 -4.79 -1.14 1.15
N PHE A 138 -5.35 -2.01 2.00
CA PHE A 138 -5.82 -1.65 3.33
C PHE A 138 -5.23 -2.54 4.42
N ALA A 139 -4.95 -1.95 5.57
CA ALA A 139 -4.59 -2.63 6.79
C ALA A 139 -5.26 -1.96 7.99
N VAL A 140 -5.47 -2.69 9.08
CA VAL A 140 -5.85 -2.09 10.36
C VAL A 140 -4.62 -2.07 11.26
N LEU A 141 -4.31 -0.91 11.83
CA LEU A 141 -3.38 -0.77 12.94
C LEU A 141 -4.18 -0.63 14.23
N ASP A 142 -3.92 -1.49 15.20
CA ASP A 142 -4.50 -1.41 16.54
C ASP A 142 -3.51 -0.74 17.51
N ALA A 143 -3.87 0.42 18.05
CA ALA A 143 -2.95 1.19 18.90
C ALA A 143 -2.76 0.58 20.29
N ALA A 144 -3.73 -0.19 20.78
CA ALA A 144 -3.65 -0.84 22.10
C ALA A 144 -2.59 -1.94 22.10
N SER A 145 -2.67 -2.87 21.15
CA SER A 145 -1.71 -3.97 21.00
C SER A 145 -0.47 -3.60 20.18
N THR A 146 -0.52 -2.48 19.45
CA THR A 146 0.44 -2.05 18.42
C THR A 146 0.59 -3.05 17.26
N THR A 147 -0.37 -3.95 17.06
CA THR A 147 -0.33 -4.96 16.01
C THR A 147 -1.06 -4.53 14.74
N ILE A 148 -0.82 -5.26 13.66
CA ILE A 148 -1.58 -5.16 12.41
C ILE A 148 -2.50 -6.38 12.24
N PRO A 149 -3.65 -6.45 12.94
CA PRO A 149 -4.44 -7.67 13.04
C PRO A 149 -5.26 -7.99 11.77
N TRP A 150 -5.32 -7.09 10.79
CA TRP A 150 -6.13 -7.27 9.59
C TRP A 150 -5.48 -6.61 8.37
N LEU A 151 -5.47 -7.31 7.24
CA LEU A 151 -4.83 -6.94 5.99
C LEU A 151 -5.72 -7.33 4.79
N ALA A 152 -5.99 -6.36 3.91
CA ALA A 152 -6.46 -6.56 2.55
C ALA A 152 -5.45 -5.93 1.58
N VAL A 153 -4.37 -6.67 1.32
CA VAL A 153 -3.19 -6.20 0.58
C VAL A 153 -2.93 -7.07 -0.64
N ALA A 154 -3.44 -6.64 -1.79
CA ALA A 154 -3.30 -7.36 -3.04
C ALA A 154 -2.03 -6.97 -3.83
N LEU A 155 -1.48 -5.79 -3.60
CA LEU A 155 -0.34 -5.22 -4.31
C LEU A 155 0.88 -4.99 -3.40
N PRO A 156 1.32 -5.97 -2.57
CA PRO A 156 2.40 -5.74 -1.62
C PRO A 156 3.71 -5.37 -2.32
N SER A 157 4.60 -4.65 -1.60
CA SER A 157 5.90 -4.19 -2.10
C SER A 157 7.06 -5.01 -1.54
N HIS A 158 7.30 -6.20 -2.11
CA HIS A 158 8.39 -7.09 -1.72
C HIS A 158 8.23 -7.69 -0.31
N TRP A 159 6.99 -7.86 0.13
CA TRP A 159 6.66 -8.56 1.38
C TRP A 159 5.39 -9.40 1.24
N ALA A 160 5.18 -10.33 2.17
CA ALA A 160 4.07 -11.28 2.16
C ALA A 160 3.08 -10.96 3.29
N PRO A 161 1.83 -10.56 3.00
CA PRO A 161 0.85 -10.17 4.03
C PRO A 161 0.57 -11.25 5.07
N GLU A 162 0.50 -12.51 4.65
CA GLU A 162 0.27 -13.67 5.50
C GLU A 162 1.40 -13.89 6.53
N LEU A 163 2.60 -13.38 6.25
CA LEU A 163 3.73 -13.43 7.19
C LEU A 163 3.80 -12.23 8.14
N LYS A 164 2.92 -11.23 7.95
CA LYS A 164 2.93 -9.97 8.71
C LYS A 164 1.71 -9.79 9.59
N VAL A 165 0.56 -10.36 9.23
CA VAL A 165 -0.69 -10.25 9.99
C VAL A 165 -0.48 -10.62 11.47
N GLY A 166 -1.10 -9.85 12.37
CA GLY A 166 -1.08 -10.05 13.81
C GLY A 166 0.26 -9.70 14.49
N ARG A 167 1.31 -9.36 13.74
CA ARG A 167 2.59 -8.97 14.32
C ARG A 167 2.57 -7.52 14.82
N PRO A 168 3.36 -7.19 15.86
CA PRO A 168 3.58 -5.81 16.27
C PRO A 168 4.17 -4.97 15.13
N PHE A 169 3.78 -3.70 15.06
CA PHE A 169 4.24 -2.72 14.08
C PHE A 169 5.77 -2.66 14.01
N ALA A 170 6.46 -2.71 15.14
CA ALA A 170 7.92 -2.72 15.12
C ALA A 170 8.50 -4.02 14.57
N ALA A 171 7.86 -5.17 14.82
CA ALA A 171 8.33 -6.47 14.34
C ALA A 171 8.16 -6.64 12.82
N VAL A 172 7.16 -5.98 12.22
CA VAL A 172 6.99 -6.01 10.75
C VAL A 172 8.06 -5.18 10.04
N HIS A 173 8.61 -4.17 10.72
CA HIS A 173 9.70 -3.30 10.29
C HIS A 173 11.09 -3.72 10.81
N ALA A 174 11.20 -4.81 11.58
CA ALA A 174 12.44 -5.25 12.23
C ALA A 174 13.62 -5.62 11.33
N PRO A 175 13.49 -5.99 10.03
CA PRO A 175 14.63 -6.19 9.13
C PRO A 175 15.43 -4.91 8.80
N VAL A 176 15.21 -3.81 9.53
CA VAL A 176 15.75 -2.49 9.24
C VAL A 176 16.72 -2.06 10.35
N ALA A 177 17.90 -1.59 9.96
CA ALA A 177 18.91 -0.98 10.84
C ALA A 177 18.29 0.13 11.71
N ASP A 178 18.69 0.22 12.98
CA ASP A 178 18.16 1.13 14.02
C ASP A 178 16.72 0.88 14.53
N ASN A 179 16.27 -0.39 14.51
CA ASN A 179 14.98 -0.83 15.09
C ASN A 179 14.73 -0.35 16.54
N ALA A 180 15.78 -0.11 17.34
CA ALA A 180 15.64 0.31 18.74
C ALA A 180 14.91 1.65 18.93
N LEU A 181 15.08 2.63 18.03
CA LEU A 181 14.38 3.92 18.10
C LEU A 181 12.92 3.77 17.66
N LEU A 182 12.68 2.98 16.61
CA LEU A 182 11.33 2.66 16.12
C LEU A 182 10.53 1.88 17.16
N LEU A 183 11.14 0.93 17.87
CA LEU A 183 10.52 0.18 18.96
C LEU A 183 10.05 1.10 20.10
N ARG A 184 10.92 2.05 20.52
CA ARG A 184 10.57 3.04 21.55
C ARG A 184 9.47 4.00 21.10
N ALA A 185 9.44 4.33 19.81
CA ALA A 185 8.44 5.22 19.22
C ALA A 185 7.15 4.53 18.81
N ALA A 186 7.13 3.20 18.62
CA ALA A 186 6.03 2.46 18.01
C ALA A 186 4.69 2.70 18.70
N GLN A 187 4.66 2.69 20.03
CA GLN A 187 3.41 2.94 20.76
C GLN A 187 2.97 4.41 20.67
N GLY A 188 3.91 5.36 20.67
CA GLY A 188 3.61 6.77 20.45
C GLY A 188 3.08 7.02 19.04
N LEU A 189 3.69 6.42 18.02
CA LEU A 189 3.27 6.48 16.63
C LEU A 189 1.90 5.85 16.43
N ALA A 190 1.66 4.66 17.00
CA ALA A 190 0.37 3.99 16.89
C ALA A 190 -0.76 4.83 17.50
N ARG A 191 -0.52 5.46 18.66
CA ARG A 191 -1.46 6.43 19.26
C ARG A 191 -1.65 7.67 18.39
N LEU A 192 -0.56 8.22 17.83
CA LEU A 192 -0.60 9.42 17.00
C LEU A 192 -1.46 9.20 15.74
N VAL A 193 -1.21 8.12 15.00
CA VAL A 193 -1.90 7.85 13.74
C VAL A 193 -3.32 7.28 13.93
N SER A 194 -3.63 6.79 15.13
CA SER A 194 -4.99 6.41 15.54
C SER A 194 -5.73 7.54 16.26
N GLY A 195 -5.13 8.73 16.33
CA GLY A 195 -5.78 9.95 16.77
C GLY A 195 -6.72 10.53 15.71
N PRO A 196 -7.36 11.68 15.98
CA PRO A 196 -8.34 12.27 15.06
C PRO A 196 -7.72 12.94 13.83
N GLU A 197 -6.40 13.17 13.83
CA GLU A 197 -5.71 13.78 12.70
C GLU A 197 -5.39 12.74 11.61
N HIS A 198 -5.39 13.19 10.37
CA HIS A 198 -5.04 12.38 9.22
C HIS A 198 -3.57 12.58 8.87
N TRP A 199 -2.89 11.49 8.55
CA TRP A 199 -1.45 11.47 8.31
C TRP A 199 -1.11 10.79 7.00
N GLU A 200 0.00 11.20 6.39
CA GLU A 200 0.62 10.50 5.28
C GLU A 200 2.12 10.32 5.46
N ARG A 201 2.68 9.37 4.73
CA ARG A 201 4.12 9.18 4.57
C ARG A 201 4.40 8.56 3.20
N PHE A 202 5.65 8.63 2.81
CA PHE A 202 6.10 8.12 1.53
C PHE A 202 7.20 7.07 1.70
N VAL A 203 7.08 6.00 0.93
CA VAL A 203 8.12 4.98 0.78
C VAL A 203 8.46 4.89 -0.69
N TRP A 204 9.72 4.64 -1.01
CA TRP A 204 10.17 4.42 -2.37
C TRP A 204 11.24 3.34 -2.41
N THR A 205 11.42 2.69 -3.55
CA THR A 205 12.60 1.88 -3.84
C THR A 205 12.85 1.85 -5.35
N VAL A 206 14.04 1.37 -5.74
CA VAL A 206 14.38 1.03 -7.12
C VAL A 206 14.25 -0.48 -7.27
N SER A 207 13.57 -0.94 -8.31
CA SER A 207 13.21 -2.35 -8.51
C SER A 207 13.61 -2.84 -9.90
N PRO A 208 13.97 -4.13 -10.06
CA PRO A 208 14.27 -4.68 -11.39
C PRO A 208 13.02 -4.97 -12.23
N HIS A 209 11.80 -4.76 -11.73
CA HIS A 209 10.55 -5.08 -12.42
C HIS A 209 9.44 -4.04 -12.18
N GLY A 210 8.51 -3.95 -13.12
CA GLY A 210 7.36 -3.06 -13.07
C GLY A 210 6.06 -3.66 -12.53
N ALA A 211 6.10 -4.86 -11.94
CA ALA A 211 4.90 -5.50 -11.37
C ALA A 211 4.32 -4.69 -10.20
N LEU A 212 3.01 -4.42 -10.22
CA LEU A 212 2.29 -3.80 -9.09
C LEU A 212 2.23 -4.74 -7.88
N ALA A 213 1.82 -5.99 -8.09
CA ALA A 213 1.84 -7.03 -7.07
C ALA A 213 3.24 -7.65 -6.98
N ALA A 214 4.01 -7.25 -5.96
CA ALA A 214 5.38 -7.69 -5.74
C ALA A 214 5.45 -8.64 -4.53
N HIS A 215 4.56 -9.63 -4.49
CA HIS A 215 4.61 -10.69 -3.49
C HIS A 215 5.84 -11.60 -3.75
N PRO A 216 6.73 -11.84 -2.78
CA PRO A 216 8.00 -12.55 -3.02
C PRO A 216 7.86 -13.94 -3.64
N ALA A 217 6.79 -14.68 -3.32
CA ALA A 217 6.54 -16.01 -3.88
C ALA A 217 6.16 -16.01 -5.38
N HIS A 218 5.73 -14.86 -5.92
CA HIS A 218 5.17 -14.74 -7.27
C HIS A 218 6.04 -13.89 -8.21
N LEU A 219 7.16 -13.37 -7.70
CA LEU A 219 8.11 -12.62 -8.50
C LEU A 219 9.03 -13.57 -9.28
N PRO A 220 9.38 -13.23 -10.53
CA PRO A 220 10.32 -14.03 -11.30
C PRO A 220 11.70 -14.07 -10.63
N PRO A 221 12.41 -15.21 -10.68
CA PRO A 221 13.78 -15.30 -10.20
C PRO A 221 14.72 -14.44 -11.05
N GLY A 222 15.87 -14.04 -10.48
CA GLY A 222 16.95 -13.37 -11.22
C GLY A 222 17.21 -11.92 -10.81
N GLY A 223 16.25 -11.22 -10.21
CA GLY A 223 16.45 -9.88 -9.63
C GLY A 223 17.17 -8.92 -10.58
N TRP A 224 18.39 -8.51 -10.21
CA TRP A 224 19.22 -7.56 -10.99
C TRP A 224 20.18 -8.20 -12.02
N GLN A 225 20.23 -9.53 -12.10
CA GLN A 225 21.17 -10.24 -12.96
C GLN A 225 20.88 -9.95 -14.43
N GLY A 226 21.88 -9.46 -15.17
CA GLY A 226 21.76 -9.14 -16.60
C GLY A 226 20.83 -7.97 -16.93
N LEU A 227 20.18 -7.34 -15.94
CA LEU A 227 19.25 -6.23 -16.18
C LEU A 227 20.03 -4.92 -16.44
N PRO A 228 19.80 -4.25 -17.60
CA PRO A 228 20.28 -2.90 -17.82
C PRO A 228 19.51 -1.91 -16.93
N LEU A 229 20.21 -0.88 -16.43
CA LEU A 229 19.63 0.08 -15.49
C LEU A 229 18.58 0.99 -16.14
N ASP A 230 18.60 1.14 -17.47
CA ASP A 230 17.53 1.83 -18.21
C ASP A 230 16.19 1.07 -18.16
N ALA A 231 16.21 -0.23 -17.85
CA ALA A 231 15.02 -1.04 -17.62
C ALA A 231 14.61 -1.13 -16.14
N ALA A 232 15.31 -0.41 -15.25
CA ALA A 232 14.94 -0.35 -13.83
C ALA A 232 13.64 0.43 -13.62
N TRP A 233 12.95 0.11 -12.54
CA TRP A 233 11.67 0.69 -12.17
C TRP A 233 11.78 1.49 -10.88
N TRP A 234 11.11 2.63 -10.85
CA TRP A 234 10.83 3.40 -9.66
C TRP A 234 9.51 2.91 -9.06
N ARG A 235 9.55 2.48 -7.80
CA ARG A 235 8.38 2.01 -7.07
C ARG A 235 8.15 2.87 -5.86
N THR A 236 6.92 3.30 -5.64
CA THR A 236 6.55 4.16 -4.51
C THR A 236 5.32 3.66 -3.80
N GLU A 237 5.22 4.01 -2.53
CA GLU A 237 4.02 3.91 -1.72
C GLU A 237 3.70 5.30 -1.18
N ARG A 238 2.48 5.79 -1.43
CA ARG A 238 1.88 6.82 -0.57
C ARG A 238 1.03 6.08 0.45
N GLN A 239 1.35 6.28 1.71
CA GLN A 239 0.69 5.60 2.80
C GLN A 239 -0.05 6.61 3.65
N THR A 240 -1.32 6.35 3.97
CA THR A 240 -2.12 7.28 4.77
C THR A 240 -2.84 6.57 5.91
N PHE A 241 -3.33 7.33 6.88
CA PHE A 241 -4.02 6.82 8.05
C PHE A 241 -5.39 7.50 8.16
N ILE A 242 -6.45 6.69 8.14
CA ILE A 242 -7.84 7.11 8.36
C ILE A 242 -8.21 6.72 9.79
N PRO A 243 -8.57 7.69 10.66
CA PRO A 243 -8.99 7.40 12.03
C PRO A 243 -10.25 6.53 12.07
N VAL A 244 -10.34 5.63 13.06
CA VAL A 244 -11.54 4.82 13.30
C VAL A 244 -12.28 5.36 14.53
N PRO A 245 -13.44 6.03 14.39
CA PRO A 245 -14.14 6.60 15.52
C PRO A 245 -14.56 5.56 16.56
N GLY A 246 -14.36 5.86 17.84
CA GLY A 246 -14.83 5.04 18.97
C GLY A 246 -13.90 3.89 19.36
N VAL A 247 -12.87 3.58 18.58
CA VAL A 247 -11.84 2.58 18.91
C VAL A 247 -10.45 3.14 18.62
N ALA A 248 -9.43 2.67 19.36
CA ALA A 248 -8.05 3.15 19.18
C ALA A 248 -7.38 2.46 17.98
N GLN A 249 -7.94 2.65 16.78
CA GLN A 249 -7.48 2.03 15.53
C GLN A 249 -7.33 3.07 14.42
N ALA A 250 -6.51 2.73 13.44
CA ALA A 250 -6.40 3.44 12.18
C ALA A 250 -6.51 2.46 11.00
N VAL A 251 -7.24 2.84 9.96
CA VAL A 251 -7.12 2.20 8.66
C VAL A 251 -5.91 2.78 7.95
N PHE A 252 -4.91 1.94 7.72
CA PHE A 252 -3.72 2.26 6.97
C PHE A 252 -3.95 1.96 5.49
N THR A 253 -3.86 2.97 4.64
CA THR A 253 -4.00 2.83 3.18
C THR A 253 -2.62 2.81 2.53
N ILE A 254 -2.45 2.02 1.47
CA ILE A 254 -1.18 1.87 0.76
C ILE A 254 -1.43 2.02 -0.75
N LEU A 255 -1.12 3.18 -1.31
CA LEU A 255 -1.15 3.40 -2.75
C LEU A 255 0.21 3.07 -3.35
N VAL A 256 0.29 1.95 -4.06
CA VAL A 256 1.47 1.56 -4.83
C VAL A 256 1.44 2.19 -6.22
N GLU A 257 2.54 2.81 -6.62
CA GLU A 257 2.79 3.23 -8.00
C GLU A 257 4.11 2.67 -8.50
N VAL A 258 4.18 2.40 -9.80
CA VAL A 258 5.37 1.92 -10.50
C VAL A 258 5.52 2.65 -11.83
N GLN A 259 6.74 3.07 -12.15
CA GLN A 259 7.08 3.68 -13.44
C GLN A 259 8.55 3.39 -13.79
N PRO A 260 8.97 3.52 -15.06
CA PRO A 260 10.38 3.46 -15.42
C PRO A 260 11.22 4.45 -14.60
N LEU A 261 12.37 4.01 -14.10
CA LEU A 261 13.26 4.83 -13.27
C LEU A 261 13.65 6.13 -13.97
N ALA A 262 13.98 6.04 -15.26
CA ALA A 262 14.36 7.19 -16.08
C ALA A 262 13.29 8.30 -16.11
N LEU A 263 12.00 7.94 -16.06
CA LEU A 263 10.92 8.93 -15.99
C LEU A 263 10.83 9.58 -14.61
N ALA A 264 11.03 8.81 -13.53
CA ALA A 264 10.97 9.33 -12.16
C ALA A 264 12.06 10.38 -11.89
N ILE A 265 13.27 10.16 -12.42
CA ILE A 265 14.41 11.07 -12.30
C ILE A 265 14.54 12.05 -13.47
N GLY A 266 13.44 12.40 -14.15
CA GLY A 266 13.45 13.18 -15.40
C GLY A 266 14.10 14.57 -15.36
N THR A 267 14.75 14.96 -14.26
CA THR A 267 15.64 16.12 -14.15
C THR A 267 16.95 15.72 -13.51
N SER A 268 18.02 16.41 -13.88
CA SER A 268 19.36 16.18 -13.34
C SER A 268 19.41 16.38 -11.81
N ALA A 269 18.66 17.36 -11.29
CA ALA A 269 18.49 17.59 -9.86
C ALA A 269 17.86 16.39 -9.12
N ARG A 270 16.88 15.70 -9.73
CA ARG A 270 16.28 14.49 -9.13
C ARG A 270 17.23 13.29 -9.21
N ALA A 271 17.98 13.16 -10.31
CA ALA A 271 19.03 12.14 -10.44
C ALA A 271 20.10 12.31 -9.35
N ALA A 272 20.61 13.53 -9.16
CA ALA A 272 21.58 13.87 -8.11
C ALA A 272 21.05 13.62 -6.70
N ARG A 273 19.78 13.97 -6.45
CA ARG A 273 19.14 13.72 -5.14
C ARG A 273 18.99 12.22 -4.85
N LEU A 274 18.54 11.44 -5.83
CA LEU A 274 18.43 10.00 -5.69
C LEU A 274 19.80 9.34 -5.51
N HIS A 275 20.80 9.79 -6.27
CA HIS A 275 22.19 9.37 -6.11
C HIS A 275 22.67 9.60 -4.69
N ALA A 276 22.53 10.82 -4.16
CA ALA A 276 22.95 11.17 -2.81
C ALA A 276 22.23 10.35 -1.73
N ALA A 277 20.92 10.11 -1.91
CA ALA A 277 20.15 9.28 -0.99
C ALA A 277 20.68 7.83 -0.97
N ILE A 278 20.83 7.19 -2.13
CA ILE A 278 21.33 5.81 -2.23
C ILE A 278 22.76 5.69 -1.73
N ALA A 279 23.65 6.62 -2.12
CA ALA A 279 25.06 6.62 -1.71
C ALA A 279 25.25 6.69 -0.19
N SER A 280 24.29 7.29 0.52
CA SER A 280 24.32 7.38 1.99
C SER A 280 23.72 6.18 2.74
N MET A 281 23.18 5.17 2.03
CA MET A 281 22.59 3.99 2.66
C MET A 281 23.66 3.04 3.19
N GLY A 282 23.50 2.59 4.44
CA GLY A 282 24.30 1.50 5.00
C GLY A 282 24.00 0.13 4.35
N ALA A 283 24.92 -0.82 4.51
CA ALA A 283 24.82 -2.15 3.90
C ALA A 283 23.51 -2.89 4.26
N GLU A 284 23.06 -2.80 5.51
CA GLU A 284 21.79 -3.41 5.96
C GLU A 284 20.57 -2.82 5.24
N VAL A 285 20.55 -1.49 5.05
CA VAL A 285 19.47 -0.79 4.33
C VAL A 285 19.48 -1.17 2.86
N LEU A 286 20.66 -1.26 2.24
CA LEU A 286 20.81 -1.71 0.85
C LEU A 286 20.36 -3.17 0.68
N ALA A 287 20.67 -4.05 1.63
CA ALA A 287 20.22 -5.44 1.61
C ALA A 287 18.69 -5.54 1.77
N TYR A 288 18.12 -4.84 2.75
CA TYR A 288 16.68 -4.78 2.98
C TYR A 288 15.90 -4.27 1.76
N ARG A 289 16.44 -3.26 1.07
CA ARG A 289 15.81 -2.67 -0.14
C ARG A 289 16.07 -3.45 -1.42
N GLY A 290 16.83 -4.55 -1.36
CA GLY A 290 17.21 -5.35 -2.53
C GLY A 290 18.16 -4.64 -3.48
N LEU A 291 18.96 -3.69 -2.98
CA LEU A 291 19.88 -2.86 -3.79
C LEU A 291 21.35 -3.28 -3.68
N ALA A 292 21.71 -4.15 -2.73
CA ALA A 292 23.11 -4.55 -2.48
C ALA A 292 23.84 -5.04 -3.76
N GLY A 293 23.19 -5.87 -4.57
CA GLY A 293 23.78 -6.44 -5.80
C GLY A 293 23.83 -5.48 -7.00
N VAL A 294 23.27 -4.28 -6.90
CA VAL A 294 23.25 -3.29 -7.99
C VAL A 294 23.86 -1.94 -7.58
N HIS A 295 24.20 -1.77 -6.30
CA HIS A 295 24.53 -0.47 -5.70
C HIS A 295 25.53 0.36 -6.53
N GLY A 296 26.71 -0.18 -6.84
CA GLY A 296 27.74 0.53 -7.62
C GLY A 296 27.25 0.93 -9.02
N ARG A 297 26.70 -0.01 -9.79
CA ARG A 297 26.16 0.26 -11.13
C ARG A 297 25.03 1.30 -11.11
N LEU A 298 24.22 1.30 -10.05
CA LEU A 298 23.14 2.27 -9.89
C LEU A 298 23.67 3.68 -9.61
N LEU A 299 24.69 3.82 -8.77
CA LEU A 299 25.34 5.10 -8.54
C LEU A 299 25.99 5.63 -9.83
N ASP A 300 26.75 4.81 -10.55
CA ASP A 300 27.38 5.21 -11.81
C ASP A 300 26.34 5.67 -12.85
N TRP A 301 25.24 4.91 -12.96
CA TRP A 301 24.15 5.24 -13.89
C TRP A 301 23.43 6.54 -13.52
N LEU A 302 23.23 6.80 -12.22
CA LEU A 302 22.64 8.05 -11.75
C LEU A 302 23.59 9.23 -11.93
N ALA A 303 24.89 9.06 -11.63
CA ALA A 303 25.91 10.10 -11.77
C ALA A 303 26.02 10.62 -13.21
N ALA A 304 25.89 9.74 -14.20
CA ALA A 304 25.86 10.11 -15.62
C ALA A 304 24.61 10.93 -16.03
N ARG A 305 23.65 11.12 -15.12
CA ARG A 305 22.38 11.84 -15.33
C ARG A 305 22.21 13.04 -14.39
N CYS A 306 23.18 13.30 -13.52
CA CYS A 306 23.24 14.45 -12.62
C CYS A 306 23.53 15.77 -13.33
#